data_AF-A0A127M436-F1
#
_entry.id   AF-A0A127M436-F1
#
_cell.length_a   1.000
_cell.length_b   1.000
_cell.length_c   1.000
_cell.angle_alpha   90.00
_cell.angle_beta   90.00
_cell.angle_gamma   90.00
#
_symmetry.space_group_name_H-M   'P 1'
#
loop_
_entity.id
_entity.type
_entity.pdbx_description
1 polymer ?
#
loop_
_entity_poly.entity_id
_entity_poly.type
_entity_poly.pdbx_seq_one_letter_code
_entity_poly.pdbx_strand_id
1 'polypeptide(L)'
;MKLSVEISMYPLKDIYIPAIQDFIDRLNSHANLQVLTNTMSTQIFGDYEVVMDVIKQEMRKSYEQFGRAIFVCKFIDGNLSPATDHA
;
A
#
# COMPACT_ATOMS: atom_id res chain seq x y z
N MET A 1 8.90 11.67 11.17
CA MET A 1 8.95 10.32 11.75
C MET A 1 8.87 9.29 10.62
N LYS A 2 9.24 8.03 10.87
CA LYS A 2 9.00 6.93 9.92
C LYS A 2 7.64 6.29 10.20
N LEU A 3 7.03 5.71 9.18
CA LEU A 3 5.74 5.03 9.28
C LEU A 3 5.79 3.71 8.54
N SER A 4 5.25 2.67 9.16
CA SER A 4 5.02 1.37 8.56
C SER A 4 3.53 1.14 8.41
N VAL A 5 3.09 0.72 7.22
CA VAL A 5 1.69 0.46 6.93
C VAL A 5 1.52 -0.91 6.31
N GLU A 6 0.70 -1.75 6.91
CA GLU A 6 0.15 -2.92 6.24
C GLU A 6 -1.21 -2.55 5.64
N ILE A 7 -1.43 -2.85 4.37
CA ILE A 7 -2.65 -2.53 3.63
C ILE A 7 -3.13 -3.72 2.79
N SER A 8 -4.45 -3.95 2.83
CA SER A 8 -5.16 -4.89 1.95
C SER A 8 -6.34 -4.17 1.30
N MET A 9 -6.51 -4.36 -0.01
CA MET A 9 -7.61 -3.80 -0.82
C MET A 9 -8.57 -4.91 -1.26
N TYR A 10 -9.86 -4.71 -1.03
CA TYR A 10 -10.93 -5.61 -1.45
C TYR A 10 -11.91 -4.87 -2.38
N PRO A 11 -11.70 -4.90 -3.70
CA PRO A 11 -12.64 -4.35 -4.67
C PRO A 11 -13.99 -5.09 -4.59
N LEU A 12 -15.10 -4.35 -4.60
CA LEU A 12 -16.45 -4.95 -4.58
C LEU A 12 -16.95 -5.22 -6.00
N LYS A 13 -16.19 -6.03 -6.75
CA LYS A 13 -16.44 -6.43 -8.16
C LYS A 13 -15.90 -7.84 -8.42
N ASP A 14 -16.47 -8.54 -9.41
CA ASP A 14 -16.09 -9.92 -9.75
C ASP A 14 -14.66 -10.05 -10.28
N ILE A 15 -14.22 -9.09 -11.13
CA ILE A 15 -12.87 -9.06 -11.69
C ILE A 15 -12.02 -8.08 -10.88
N TYR A 16 -11.50 -8.54 -9.75
CA TYR A 16 -10.82 -7.69 -8.77
C TYR A 16 -9.29 -7.67 -8.91
N ILE A 17 -8.68 -8.72 -9.45
CA ILE A 17 -7.21 -8.87 -9.54
C ILE A 17 -6.56 -7.67 -10.27
N PRO A 18 -7.06 -7.19 -11.43
CA PRO A 18 -6.46 -6.05 -12.10
C PRO A 18 -6.48 -4.76 -11.28
N ALA A 19 -7.53 -4.54 -10.48
CA ALA A 19 -7.64 -3.36 -9.64
C ALA A 19 -6.63 -3.38 -8.48
N ILE A 20 -6.39 -4.55 -7.89
CA ILE A 20 -5.39 -4.74 -6.83
C ILE A 20 -3.98 -4.57 -7.41
N GLN A 21 -3.71 -5.21 -8.56
CA GLN A 21 -2.40 -5.12 -9.21
C GLN A 21 -2.06 -3.68 -9.59
N ASP A 22 -2.99 -2.97 -10.23
CA ASP A 22 -2.81 -1.56 -10.62
C ASP A 22 -2.55 -0.66 -9.39
N PHE A 23 -3.23 -0.90 -8.26
CA PHE A 23 -2.94 -0.19 -7.02
C PHE A 23 -1.51 -0.45 -6.51
N ILE A 24 -1.07 -1.72 -6.49
CA ILE A 24 0.28 -2.10 -6.05
C ILE A 24 1.34 -1.54 -7.01
N ASP A 25 1.11 -1.56 -8.32
CA ASP A 25 2.03 -1.02 -9.31
C ASP A 25 2.23 0.49 -9.13
N ARG A 26 1.14 1.23 -8.87
CA ARG A 26 1.23 2.66 -8.56
C ARG A 26 1.99 2.92 -7.26
N LEU A 27 1.78 2.12 -6.20
CA LEU A 27 2.58 2.22 -4.98
C LEU A 27 4.08 2.04 -5.26
N ASN A 28 4.44 1.02 -6.07
CA ASN A 28 5.83 0.75 -6.46
C ASN A 28 6.45 1.84 -7.35
N SER A 29 5.64 2.69 -8.00
CA SER A 29 6.14 3.81 -8.80
C SER A 29 6.72 4.97 -7.96
N HIS A 30 6.44 5.01 -6.66
CA HIS A 30 6.95 6.03 -5.74
C HIS A 30 8.33 5.63 -5.20
N ALA A 31 9.39 6.20 -5.78
CA ALA A 31 10.78 5.85 -5.46
C ALA A 31 11.21 6.13 -3.99
N ASN A 32 10.43 6.94 -3.27
CA ASN A 32 10.64 7.27 -1.85
C ASN A 32 9.90 6.34 -0.88
N LEU A 33 9.23 5.31 -1.40
CA LEU A 33 8.60 4.25 -0.62
C LEU A 33 9.34 2.93 -0.82
N GLN A 34 9.45 2.16 0.25
CA GLN A 34 9.72 0.73 0.14
C GLN A 34 8.38 0.00 0.22
N VAL A 35 8.08 -0.82 -0.78
CA VAL A 35 6.83 -1.57 -0.88
C VAL A 35 7.16 -3.07 -0.96
N LEU A 36 6.57 -3.86 -0.07
CA LEU A 36 6.74 -5.31 -0.03
C LEU A 36 5.36 -5.98 -0.08
N THR A 37 5.12 -6.80 -1.10
CA THR A 37 3.86 -7.54 -1.24
C THR A 37 4.11 -9.02 -0.96
N ASN A 38 3.22 -9.64 -0.19
CA ASN A 38 3.19 -11.08 0.05
C ASN A 38 1.78 -11.64 -0.19
N THR A 39 1.59 -12.93 0.10
CA THR A 39 0.32 -13.64 -0.12
C THR A 39 -0.88 -13.05 0.63
N MET A 40 -0.65 -12.30 1.71
CA MET A 40 -1.70 -11.81 2.62
C MET A 40 -1.96 -10.30 2.48
N SER A 41 -0.92 -9.50 2.28
CA SER A 41 -1.00 -8.03 2.31
C SER A 41 0.13 -7.35 1.53
N THR A 42 0.00 -6.03 1.38
CA THR A 42 1.10 -5.16 0.96
C THR A 42 1.56 -4.32 2.14
N GLN A 43 2.87 -4.18 2.31
CA GLN A 43 3.50 -3.41 3.36
C GLN A 43 4.24 -2.22 2.74
N ILE A 44 4.07 -1.04 3.31
CA ILE A 44 4.60 0.24 2.82
C ILE A 44 5.41 0.89 3.94
N PHE A 45 6.63 1.31 3.63
CA PHE A 45 7.55 1.93 4.58
C PHE A 45 8.10 3.24 4.00
N GLY A 46 8.21 4.27 4.83
CA GLY A 46 8.75 5.56 4.40
C GLY A 46 8.65 6.65 5.47
N ASP A 47 8.88 7.89 5.06
CA ASP A 47 8.59 9.06 5.89
C ASP A 47 7.08 9.23 6.04
N TYR A 48 6.63 9.55 7.25
CA TYR A 48 5.21 9.61 7.61
C TYR A 48 4.37 10.45 6.64
N GLU A 49 4.80 11.68 6.34
CA GLU A 49 4.08 12.57 5.44
C GLU A 49 3.98 11.98 4.03
N VAL A 50 5.07 11.40 3.54
CA VAL A 50 5.11 10.75 2.22
C VAL A 50 4.16 9.58 2.16
N VAL A 51 4.21 8.67 3.13
CA VAL A 51 3.37 7.47 3.16
C VAL A 51 1.89 7.85 3.22
N MET A 52 1.54 8.79 4.11
CA MET A 52 0.15 9.25 4.27
C MET A 52 -0.37 9.94 3.01
N ASP A 53 0.45 10.79 2.37
CA ASP A 53 0.06 11.48 1.14
C ASP A 53 -0.11 10.52 -0.04
N VAL A 54 0.80 9.55 -0.21
CA VAL A 54 0.69 8.55 -1.27
C VAL A 54 -0.55 7.68 -1.06
N ILE A 55 -0.74 7.11 0.14
CA ILE A 55 -1.92 6.27 0.43
C ILE A 55 -3.22 7.03 0.16
N LYS A 56 -3.33 8.28 0.63
CA LYS A 56 -4.48 9.15 0.38
C LYS A 56 -4.76 9.32 -1.12
N GLN A 57 -3.73 9.62 -1.91
CA GLN A 57 -3.87 9.83 -3.35
C GLN A 57 -4.24 8.53 -4.08
N GLU A 58 -3.58 7.42 -3.76
CA GLU A 58 -3.75 6.16 -4.46
C GLU A 58 -5.07 5.46 -4.10
N MET A 59 -5.55 5.58 -2.86
CA MET A 59 -6.90 5.14 -2.48
C MET A 59 -7.97 5.93 -3.25
N ARG A 60 -7.82 7.26 -3.36
CA ARG A 60 -8.75 8.11 -4.12
C ARG A 60 -8.81 7.69 -5.59
N LYS A 61 -7.65 7.53 -6.25
CA LYS A 61 -7.58 7.07 -7.65
C LYS A 61 -8.23 5.70 -7.82
N SER A 62 -7.99 4.77 -6.89
CA SER A 62 -8.66 3.45 -6.92
C SER A 62 -10.18 3.56 -6.85
N TYR A 63 -10.72 4.46 -6.03
CA TYR A 63 -12.18 4.69 -5.99
C TYR A 63 -12.71 5.30 -7.29
N GLU A 64 -12.01 6.29 -7.85
CA GLU A 64 -12.41 6.97 -9.08
C GLU A 64 -12.38 6.01 -10.29
N GLN A 65 -11.38 5.13 -10.36
CA GLN A 65 -11.16 4.23 -11.49
C GLN A 65 -11.96 2.91 -11.38
N PHE A 66 -11.96 2.29 -10.20
CA PHE A 66 -12.54 0.95 -10.01
C PHE A 66 -13.85 0.96 -9.24
N GLY A 67 -14.26 2.09 -8.66
CA GLY A 67 -15.45 2.20 -7.85
C GLY A 67 -15.22 1.70 -6.41
N ARG A 68 -16.26 1.14 -5.80
CA ARG A 68 -16.23 0.80 -4.37
C ARG A 68 -15.21 -0.28 -4.05
N ALA A 69 -14.40 -0.04 -3.02
CA ALA A 69 -13.47 -1.00 -2.45
C ALA A 69 -13.38 -0.80 -0.93
N ILE A 70 -13.02 -1.85 -0.21
CA ILE A 70 -12.70 -1.78 1.22
C ILE A 70 -11.18 -1.79 1.34
N PHE A 71 -10.61 -0.85 2.09
CA PHE A 71 -9.20 -0.89 2.48
C PHE A 71 -9.12 -1.20 3.97
N VAL A 72 -8.29 -2.17 4.33
CA VAL A 72 -7.94 -2.48 5.72
C VAL A 72 -6.49 -2.09 5.91
N CYS A 73 -6.24 -1.16 6.84
CA CYS A 73 -4.91 -0.62 7.09
C CYS A 73 -4.53 -0.75 8.56
N LYS A 74 -3.28 -1.11 8.82
CA LYS A 74 -2.65 -1.00 10.15
C LYS A 74 -1.48 -0.04 10.03
N PHE A 75 -1.47 0.98 10.86
CA PHE A 75 -0.41 2.00 10.90
C PHE A 75 0.39 1.80 12.17
N ILE A 76 1.71 1.72 12.04
CA ILE A 76 2.61 1.52 13.16
C ILE A 76 3.75 2.54 13.05
N ASP A 77 3.99 3.29 14.13
CA ASP A 77 5.11 4.24 14.20
C ASP A 77 6.45 3.50 14.10
N GLY A 78 7.41 4.12 13.40
CA GLY A 78 8.72 3.57 13.13
C GLY A 78 8.84 2.84 11.79
N ASN A 79 10.07 2.42 11.47
CA ASN A 79 10.35 1.58 10.31
C ASN A 79 10.46 0.12 10.74
N LEU A 80 9.45 -0.68 10.39
CA LEU A 80 9.38 -2.11 10.65
C LEU A 80 9.64 -2.93 9.38
N SER A 81 10.25 -2.32 8.35
CA SER A 81 10.72 -3.07 7.19
C SER A 81 11.58 -4.23 7.68
N PRO A 82 11.35 -5.47 7.22
CA PRO A 82 12.21 -6.58 7.58
C PRO A 82 13.64 -6.20 7.21
N ALA A 83 14.53 -6.20 8.20
CA ALA A 83 15.95 -6.01 7.93
C ALA A 83 16.39 -7.07 6.92
N THR A 84 17.17 -6.69 5.91
CA THR A 84 17.96 -7.65 5.15
C THR A 84 19.06 -8.20 6.06
N ASP A 85 18.66 -9.03 7.04
CA ASP A 85 19.57 -9.95 7.69
C ASP A 85 19.84 -11.08 6.69
N HIS A 86 20.69 -10.78 5.71
CA HIS A 86 21.46 -11.78 5.01
C HIS A 86 22.49 -12.31 6.01
N ALA A 87 22.22 -13.52 6.55
CA ALA A 87 23.30 -14.46 6.84
C ALA A 87 23.85 -15.01 5.51
#